data_AF-A0A8I0H436-F1
#
_entry.id   AF-A0A8I0H436-F1
#
_cell.length_a   1.000
_cell.length_b   1.000
_cell.length_c   1.000
_cell.angle_alpha   90.00
_cell.angle_beta   90.00
_cell.angle_gamma   90.00
#
_symmetry.space_group_name_H-M   'P 1'
#
loop_
_entity.id
_entity.type
_entity.pdbx_description
1 polymer ?
#
loop_
_entity_poly.entity_id
_entity_poly.type
_entity_poly.pdbx_seq_one_letter_code
_entity_poly.pdbx_strand_id
1 'polypeptide(L)'
;ATTNQGKIKEIKEILGNINEDIVSLKEAGIDVDIVENGKTFEENAIIKAKTIMEMTGQMVLADDSGLEVDAMDKQPGIYSARF
;
A
#
# COMPACT_ATOMS: atom_id res chain seq x y z
N ALA A 1 3.18 3.20 -2.76
CA ALA A 1 4.06 2.29 -2.03
C ALA A 1 3.51 0.86 -2.07
N THR A 2 3.61 0.20 -3.22
CA THR A 2 3.27 -1.22 -3.36
C THR A 2 4.14 -1.85 -4.44
N THR A 3 4.46 -3.13 -4.27
CA THR A 3 5.09 -3.98 -5.29
C THR A 3 4.09 -4.93 -5.95
N ASN A 4 2.84 -4.95 -5.48
CA ASN A 4 1.77 -5.81 -5.98
C ASN A 4 1.23 -5.30 -7.32
N GLN A 5 1.43 -6.08 -8.38
CA GLN A 5 1.00 -5.76 -9.75
C GLN A 5 -0.52 -5.65 -9.92
N GLY A 6 -1.30 -6.43 -9.17
CA GLY A 6 -2.77 -6.34 -9.20
C GLY A 6 -3.25 -4.98 -8.74
N LYS A 7 -2.72 -4.49 -7.61
CA LYS A 7 -3.05 -3.16 -7.08
C LYS A 7 -2.65 -2.03 -8.04
N ILE A 8 -1.48 -2.14 -8.67
CA ILE A 8 -1.04 -1.13 -9.65
C ILE A 8 -2.01 -1.06 -10.83
N LYS A 9 -2.48 -2.22 -11.30
CA LYS A 9 -3.48 -2.28 -12.37
C LYS A 9 -4.79 -1.62 -11.95
N GLU A 10 -5.33 -1.96 -10.78
CA GLU A 10 -6.57 -1.37 -10.25
C GLU A 10 -6.46 0.16 -10.10
N ILE A 11 -5.35 0.65 -9.54
CA ILE A 11 -5.09 2.09 -9.38
C ILE A 11 -5.03 2.79 -10.73
N LYS A 12 -4.35 2.19 -11.72
CA LYS A 12 -4.27 2.74 -13.09
C LYS A 12 -5.64 2.76 -13.78
N GLU A 13 -6.47 1.76 -13.57
CA GLU A 13 -7.85 1.73 -14.07
C GLU A 13 -8.71 2.83 -13.43
N ILE A 14 -8.58 3.05 -12.12
CA ILE A 14 -9.32 4.11 -11.40
C ILE A 14 -8.89 5.51 -11.87
N LEU A 15 -7.59 5.73 -12.04
CA LEU A 15 -7.03 7.04 -12.40
C LEU A 15 -7.08 7.32 -13.91
N GLY A 16 -7.43 6.32 -14.72
CA GLY A 16 -7.68 6.45 -16.15
C GLY A 16 -6.53 7.12 -16.90
N ASN A 17 -6.80 8.27 -17.52
CA ASN A 17 -5.84 8.97 -18.39
C ASN A 17 -4.71 9.70 -17.65
N ILE A 18 -4.71 9.72 -16.31
CA ILE A 18 -3.65 10.35 -15.48
C ILE A 18 -2.56 9.33 -15.08
N ASN A 19 -2.59 8.14 -15.71
CA ASN A 19 -1.73 6.99 -15.42
C ASN A 19 -0.26 7.20 -15.80
N GLU A 20 0.05 8.01 -16.81
CA GLU A 20 1.40 8.04 -17.41
C GLU A 20 2.52 8.40 -16.42
N ASP A 21 2.19 9.12 -15.34
CA ASP A 21 3.16 9.50 -14.30
C ASP A 21 3.18 8.54 -13.08
N ILE A 22 2.40 7.45 -13.09
CA ILE A 22 2.33 6.51 -11.97
C ILE A 22 3.39 5.43 -12.11
N VAL A 23 4.40 5.53 -11.25
CA VAL A 23 5.51 4.59 -11.15
C VAL A 23 5.34 3.72 -9.91
N SER A 24 5.43 2.40 -10.07
CA SER A 24 5.49 1.46 -8.96
C SER A 24 6.85 1.48 -8.25
N LEU A 25 6.93 0.98 -7.01
CA LEU A 25 8.22 0.90 -6.30
C LEU A 25 9.26 0.09 -7.09
N LYS A 26 8.82 -0.98 -7.75
CA LYS A 26 9.67 -1.82 -8.58
C LYS A 26 10.22 -1.07 -9.80
N GLU A 27 9.37 -0.30 -10.50
CA GLU A 27 9.79 0.52 -11.64
C GLU A 27 10.72 1.66 -11.22
N ALA A 28 10.52 2.22 -10.02
CA ALA A 28 11.41 3.22 -9.42
C ALA A 28 12.74 2.64 -8.91
N GLY A 29 12.92 1.31 -8.95
CA GLY A 29 14.11 0.64 -8.41
C GLY A 29 14.23 0.73 -6.88
N ILE A 30 13.11 0.96 -6.19
CA ILE A 30 13.06 1.09 -4.73
C ILE A 30 12.72 -0.27 -4.14
N ASP A 31 13.70 -0.87 -3.49
CA ASP A 31 13.55 -2.09 -2.69
C ASP A 31 13.77 -1.73 -1.22
N VAL A 32 12.68 -1.61 -0.47
CA VAL A 32 12.70 -1.24 0.95
C VAL A 32 11.66 -2.07 1.69
N ASP A 33 12.08 -2.60 2.83
CA ASP A 33 11.18 -3.25 3.77
C ASP A 33 10.61 -2.19 4.72
N ILE A 34 9.32 -1.88 4.55
CA ILE A 34 8.64 -0.86 5.35
C ILE A 34 8.07 -1.53 6.60
N VAL A 35 8.49 -1.08 7.77
CA VAL A 35 7.98 -1.60 9.04
C VAL A 35 6.57 -1.08 9.29
N GLU A 36 5.58 -1.95 9.11
CA GLU A 36 4.15 -1.66 9.34
C GLU A 36 3.77 -1.95 10.81
N ASN A 37 4.01 -0.97 11.69
CA ASN A 37 3.72 -1.07 13.13
C ASN A 37 2.41 -0.38 13.55
N GLY A 38 1.55 -0.04 12.58
CA GLY A 38 0.22 0.48 12.84
C GLY A 38 -0.71 -0.59 13.42
N LYS A 39 -1.78 -0.14 14.07
CA LYS A 39 -2.84 -0.96 14.66
C LYS A 39 -4.10 -1.00 13.78
N THR A 40 -4.15 -0.20 12.73
CA THR A 40 -5.23 -0.16 11.74
C THR A 40 -4.66 -0.16 10.31
N PHE A 41 -5.50 -0.51 9.33
CA PHE A 41 -5.13 -0.40 7.91
C PHE A 41 -4.74 1.03 7.53
N GLU A 42 -5.47 2.03 8.05
CA GLU A 42 -5.19 3.43 7.79
C GLU A 42 -3.79 3.83 8.29
N GLU A 43 -3.43 3.45 9.51
CA GLU A 43 -2.11 3.75 10.09
C GLU A 43 -1.00 3.12 9.25
N ASN A 44 -1.15 1.86 8.84
CA ASN A 44 -0.17 1.18 7.98
C ASN A 44 -0.06 1.83 6.59
N ALA A 45 -1.19 2.21 5.98
CA ALA A 45 -1.19 2.90 4.69
C ALA A 45 -0.44 4.25 4.80
N ILE A 46 -0.66 5.01 5.88
CA ILE A 46 0.04 6.28 6.14
C ILE A 46 1.55 6.04 6.33
N ILE A 47 1.94 5.05 7.13
CA ILE A 47 3.35 4.70 7.35
C ILE A 47 4.02 4.40 6.01
N LYS A 48 3.42 3.53 5.20
CA LYS A 48 3.91 3.19 3.85
C LYS A 48 4.07 4.40 2.94
N ALA A 49 3.06 5.27 2.90
CA ALA A 49 3.11 6.48 2.07
C ALA A 49 4.22 7.42 2.53
N LYS A 50 4.28 7.71 3.83
CA LYS A 50 5.25 8.64 4.41
C LYS A 50 6.68 8.18 4.23
N THR A 51 6.98 6.90 4.50
CA THR A 51 8.34 6.37 4.35
C THR A 51 8.86 6.58 2.94
N ILE A 52 8.06 6.24 1.91
CA ILE A 52 8.50 6.43 0.51
C ILE A 52 8.52 7.91 0.13
N MET A 53 7.57 8.71 0.62
CA MET A 53 7.53 10.16 0.36
C MET A 53 8.79 10.84 0.91
N GLU A 54 9.20 10.50 2.13
CA GLU A 54 10.42 11.04 2.76
C GLU A 54 11.69 10.59 2.03
N MET A 55 11.72 9.36 1.52
CA MET A 55 12.86 8.86 0.74
C MET A 55 12.99 9.50 -0.65
N THR A 56 11.87 9.81 -1.30
CA THR A 56 11.84 10.22 -2.72
C THR A 56 11.56 11.70 -2.94
N GLY A 57 10.98 12.39 -1.96
CA GLY A 57 10.43 13.73 -2.09
C GLY A 57 9.22 13.82 -3.03
N GLN A 58 8.66 12.68 -3.47
CA GLN A 58 7.55 12.63 -4.42
C GLN A 58 6.20 12.47 -3.72
N MET A 59 5.12 12.75 -4.45
CA MET A 59 3.79 12.35 -4.03
C MET A 59 3.67 10.82 -4.05
N VAL A 60 3.18 10.23 -2.95
CA VAL A 60 3.07 8.78 -2.83
C VAL A 60 1.64 8.40 -2.47
N LEU A 61 1.08 7.49 -3.26
CA LEU A 61 -0.14 6.77 -2.91
C LEU A 61 0.22 5.42 -2.30
N ALA A 62 -0.34 5.08 -1.15
CA ALA A 62 -0.19 3.77 -0.52
C ALA A 62 -1.57 3.24 -0.12
N ASP A 63 -1.64 1.92 0.01
CA ASP A 63 -2.85 1.20 0.37
C ASP A 63 -2.48 0.08 1.34
N ASP A 64 -3.36 -0.20 2.30
CA ASP A 64 -3.29 -1.36 3.18
C ASP A 64 -4.62 -2.09 3.19
N SER A 65 -4.56 -3.40 2.94
CA SER A 65 -5.75 -4.21 2.68
C SER A 65 -5.68 -5.49 3.48
N GLY A 66 -6.84 -5.95 3.95
CA GLY A 66 -6.98 -7.23 4.61
C GLY A 66 -8.43 -7.71 4.62
N LEU A 67 -8.65 -8.82 5.30
CA LEU A 67 -9.94 -9.42 5.56
C LEU A 67 -10.29 -9.16 7.03
N GLU A 68 -11.49 -8.64 7.26
CA GLU A 68 -12.10 -8.58 8.57
C GLU A 68 -13.34 -9.48 8.57
N VAL A 69 -13.43 -10.40 9.54
CA VAL A 69 -14.58 -11.29 9.69
C VAL A 69 -15.30 -10.95 10.99
N ASP A 70 -16.55 -10.50 10.89
CA ASP A 70 -17.36 -10.10 12.06
C ASP A 70 -17.50 -11.23 13.09
N ALA A 71 -17.67 -12.47 12.64
CA ALA A 71 -17.78 -13.64 13.52
C ALA A 71 -16.46 -14.03 14.22
N MET A 72 -15.34 -13.41 13.85
CA MET A 72 -14.01 -13.64 14.42
C MET A 72 -13.44 -12.38 15.06
N ASP A 73 -14.28 -11.49 15.58
CA ASP A 73 -13.87 -10.22 16.16
C ASP A 73 -12.98 -9.41 15.20
N LYS A 74 -13.35 -9.39 13.92
CA LYS A 74 -12.63 -8.73 12.80
C LYS A 74 -11.26 -9.31 12.46
N GLN A 75 -10.88 -10.45 13.03
CA GLN A 75 -9.68 -11.15 12.57
C GLN A 75 -9.89 -11.68 11.14
N PRO A 76 -8.81 -11.79 10.33
CA PRO A 76 -7.41 -11.51 10.65
C PRO A 76 -6.98 -10.04 10.68
N GLY A 77 -7.75 -9.12 10.11
CA GLY A 77 -7.44 -7.69 10.08
C GLY A 77 -6.09 -7.40 9.39
N ILE A 78 -5.27 -6.53 9.99
CA ILE A 78 -3.94 -6.15 9.47
C ILE A 78 -2.93 -7.32 9.35
N TYR A 79 -3.27 -8.50 9.88
CA TYR A 79 -2.45 -9.71 9.79
C TYR A 79 -2.83 -10.61 8.60
N SER A 80 -3.77 -10.18 7.75
CA SER A 80 -4.33 -11.00 6.66
C SER A 80 -3.33 -11.71 5.77
N ALA A 81 -2.21 -11.07 5.42
CA ALA A 81 -1.19 -11.68 4.56
C ALA A 81 -0.36 -12.78 5.25
N ARG A 82 -0.44 -12.88 6.57
CA ARG A 82 0.38 -13.77 7.43
C ARG A 82 -0.45 -14.53 8.48
N PHE A 83 -1.77 -14.58 8.29
CA PHE A 83 -2.71 -15.27 9.17
C PHE A 83 -2.77 -16.76 8.86
#